data_AF-A0A496WCJ4-F1
#
_entry.id   AF-A0A496WCJ4-F1
#
_cell.length_a   1.000
_cell.length_b   1.000
_cell.length_c   1.000
_cell.angle_alpha   90.00
_cell.angle_beta   90.00
_cell.angle_gamma   90.00
#
_symmetry.space_group_name_H-M   'P 1'
#
loop_
_entity.id
_entity.type
_entity.pdbx_description
1 polymer ?
#
loop_
_entity_poly.entity_id
_entity_poly.type
_entity_poly.pdbx_seq_one_letter_code
_entity_poly.pdbx_strand_id
1 'polypeptide(L)'
;LWLEKLPEIFILSLLLIVLTVAFFSQNWVAQRPRLLYWGRIIFLSITLFGLGFYANAQLSVVNIITVFSSLVSGFSWTYFLMEPLIFILWGSVIISLLFWGRGAYCGWLCPFGALQELINKAAQALRVKQVVLPWGVHERLWAVKYVIFLLLFGVSLHSLAWAEYFAEVEPFKTVIILKFMREWPFVLFALLLILPGIFIERFYCRYLCPLGAALAIPARLRMFDWLKRYRDCGQPCHTCANQCIVGAIHPEGNINPNECHYCLHCQKLYHDDQICPVMITSRKKRERRAQWSGGNSVSVDLPTANKSSSTTTQPVPTDGGD
;
A
#
# COMPACT_ATOMS: atom_id res chain seq x y z
N LEU A 1 2.14 35.57 0.16
CA LEU A 1 2.53 34.15 0.03
C LEU A 1 2.01 33.25 1.14
N TRP A 2 2.63 33.13 2.33
CA TRP A 2 2.15 32.19 3.37
C TRP A 2 0.73 32.50 3.89
N LEU A 3 0.43 33.78 4.10
CA LEU A 3 -0.89 34.24 4.55
C LEU A 3 -2.00 34.03 3.50
N GLU A 4 -1.66 34.09 2.21
CA GLU A 4 -2.61 33.85 1.11
C GLU A 4 -2.90 32.35 0.93
N LYS A 5 -1.98 31.49 1.39
CA LYS A 5 -2.06 30.03 1.33
C LYS A 5 -2.56 29.38 2.62
N LEU A 6 -3.07 30.18 3.55
CA LEU A 6 -3.63 29.68 4.81
C LEU A 6 -4.72 28.61 4.66
N PRO A 7 -5.71 28.72 3.74
CA PRO A 7 -6.73 27.69 3.64
C PRO A 7 -6.16 26.35 3.16
N GLU A 8 -5.21 26.36 2.22
CA GLU A 8 -4.55 25.14 1.77
C GLU A 8 -3.65 24.53 2.86
N ILE A 9 -2.92 25.35 3.60
CA ILE A 9 -2.09 24.91 4.73
C ILE A 9 -2.96 24.30 5.83
N PHE A 10 -4.14 24.88 6.09
CA PHE A 10 -5.09 24.37 7.07
C PHE A 10 -5.62 22.99 6.67
N ILE A 11 -6.05 22.83 5.40
CA ILE A 11 -6.50 21.54 4.87
C ILE A 11 -5.39 20.49 4.98
N LEU A 12 -4.16 20.82 4.57
CA LEU A 12 -3.02 19.91 4.66
C LEU A 12 -2.72 19.51 6.11
N SER A 13 -2.67 20.49 7.02
CA SER A 13 -2.39 20.24 8.44
C SER A 13 -3.47 19.37 9.08
N LEU A 14 -4.75 19.62 8.76
CA LEU A 14 -5.85 18.80 9.23
C LEU A 14 -5.74 17.35 8.72
N LEU A 15 -5.44 17.15 7.43
CA LEU A 15 -5.23 15.82 6.85
C LEU A 15 -4.05 15.09 7.52
N LEU A 16 -2.95 15.78 7.79
CA LEU A 16 -1.79 15.22 8.48
C LEU A 16 -2.11 14.82 9.92
N ILE A 17 -2.84 15.64 10.66
CA ILE A 17 -3.28 15.34 12.03
C ILE A 17 -4.20 14.12 12.03
N VAL A 18 -5.22 14.11 11.17
CA VAL A 18 -6.16 12.99 11.04
C VAL A 18 -5.43 11.70 10.69
N LEU A 19 -4.49 11.73 9.73
CA LEU A 19 -3.70 10.58 9.34
C LEU A 19 -2.82 10.07 10.49
N THR A 20 -2.16 10.99 11.21
CA THR A 20 -1.30 10.65 12.34
C THR A 20 -2.10 9.98 13.44
N VAL A 21 -3.26 10.54 13.82
CA VAL A 21 -4.16 9.95 14.82
C VAL A 21 -4.66 8.58 14.35
N ALA A 22 -5.04 8.42 13.08
CA ALA A 22 -5.49 7.15 12.52
C ALA A 22 -4.39 6.07 12.57
N PHE A 23 -3.13 6.44 12.36
CA PHE A 23 -2.00 5.52 12.44
C PHE A 23 -1.62 5.13 13.87
N PHE A 24 -1.63 6.08 14.81
CA PHE A 24 -1.46 5.75 16.23
C PHE A 24 -2.60 4.85 16.75
N SER A 25 -3.83 5.08 16.30
CA SER A 25 -5.01 4.29 16.65
C SER A 25 -5.29 3.11 15.70
N GLN A 26 -4.31 2.70 14.88
CA GLN A 26 -4.52 1.73 13.79
C GLN A 26 -5.14 0.40 14.22
N ASN A 27 -4.81 -0.11 15.42
CA ASN A 27 -5.34 -1.39 15.93
C ASN A 27 -6.85 -1.30 16.14
N TRP A 28 -7.33 -0.15 16.62
CA TRP A 28 -8.74 0.11 16.85
C TRP A 28 -9.49 0.35 15.54
N VAL A 29 -8.87 1.10 14.61
CA VAL A 29 -9.45 1.33 13.27
C VAL A 29 -9.56 0.02 12.48
N ALA A 30 -8.54 -0.83 12.54
CA ALA A 30 -8.50 -2.11 11.81
C ALA A 30 -9.57 -3.11 12.27
N GLN A 31 -9.99 -3.05 13.54
CA GLN A 31 -11.09 -3.88 14.07
C GLN A 31 -12.47 -3.47 13.55
N ARG A 32 -12.61 -2.24 13.01
CA ARG A 32 -13.88 -1.70 12.51
C ARG A 32 -13.85 -1.63 10.98
N PRO A 33 -14.20 -2.71 10.26
CA PRO A 33 -14.00 -2.79 8.81
C PRO A 33 -14.78 -1.74 8.02
N ARG A 34 -15.98 -1.38 8.49
CA ARG A 34 -16.78 -0.30 7.88
C ARG A 34 -16.13 1.07 8.05
N LEU A 35 -15.59 1.35 9.25
CA LEU A 35 -14.91 2.61 9.53
C LEU A 35 -13.64 2.74 8.69
N LEU A 36 -12.84 1.68 8.61
CA LEU A 36 -11.63 1.68 7.78
C LEU A 36 -11.96 1.88 6.29
N TYR A 37 -12.98 1.19 5.77
CA TYR A 37 -13.38 1.30 4.37
C TYR A 37 -13.85 2.71 4.00
N TRP A 38 -14.86 3.22 4.72
CA TRP A 38 -15.43 4.54 4.45
C TRP A 38 -14.45 5.66 4.81
N GLY A 39 -13.73 5.54 5.94
CA GLY A 39 -12.70 6.50 6.33
C GLY A 39 -11.60 6.61 5.30
N ARG A 40 -11.15 5.49 4.71
CA ARG A 40 -10.17 5.50 3.63
C ARG A 40 -10.70 6.19 2.37
N ILE A 41 -11.93 5.87 1.94
CA ILE A 41 -12.52 6.49 0.74
C ILE A 41 -12.69 8.00 0.95
N ILE A 42 -13.23 8.43 2.09
CA ILE A 42 -13.40 9.85 2.41
C ILE A 42 -12.04 10.56 2.43
N PHE A 43 -11.04 9.97 3.08
CA PHE A 43 -9.70 10.57 3.15
C PHE A 43 -9.07 10.72 1.77
N LEU A 44 -9.13 9.68 0.93
CA LEU A 44 -8.59 9.71 -0.43
C LEU A 44 -9.33 10.72 -1.31
N SER A 45 -10.66 10.83 -1.18
CA SER A 45 -11.44 11.84 -1.90
C SER A 45 -11.05 13.25 -1.47
N ILE A 46 -10.92 13.54 -0.18
CA ILE A 46 -10.49 14.86 0.31
C ILE A 46 -9.06 15.17 -0.14
N THR A 47 -8.18 14.18 -0.14
CA THR A 47 -6.79 14.35 -0.63
C THR A 47 -6.77 14.66 -2.12
N LEU A 48 -7.54 13.93 -2.93
CA LEU A 48 -7.62 14.15 -4.37
C LEU A 48 -8.17 15.56 -4.69
N PHE A 49 -9.34 15.89 -4.16
CA PHE A 49 -10.01 17.15 -4.50
C PHE A 49 -9.41 18.36 -3.77
N GLY A 50 -9.04 18.21 -2.49
CA GLY A 50 -8.46 19.26 -1.66
C GLY A 50 -6.98 19.52 -1.96
N LEU A 51 -6.12 18.50 -1.85
CA LEU A 51 -4.68 18.70 -2.09
C LEU A 51 -4.34 18.69 -3.59
N GLY A 52 -4.96 17.81 -4.36
CA GLY A 52 -4.73 17.71 -5.82
C GLY A 52 -5.37 18.87 -6.58
N PHE A 53 -6.70 18.86 -6.74
CA PHE A 53 -7.40 19.79 -7.64
C PHE A 53 -7.47 21.25 -7.15
N TYR A 54 -7.55 21.47 -5.84
CA TYR A 54 -7.64 22.80 -5.24
C TYR A 54 -6.26 23.38 -4.92
N ALA A 55 -5.47 22.70 -4.10
CA ALA A 55 -4.19 23.22 -3.64
C ALA A 55 -3.01 22.99 -4.62
N ASN A 56 -3.15 22.08 -5.60
CA ASN A 56 -2.08 21.63 -6.50
C ASN A 56 -0.79 21.21 -5.75
N ALA A 57 -0.95 20.71 -4.52
CA ALA A 57 0.13 20.34 -3.64
C ALA A 57 0.60 18.92 -3.95
N GLN A 58 1.71 18.81 -4.68
CA GLN A 58 2.22 17.51 -5.09
C GLN A 58 3.75 17.43 -5.03
N LEU A 59 4.24 16.30 -4.53
CA LEU A 59 5.63 15.91 -4.65
C LEU A 59 5.88 15.23 -6.01
N SER A 60 6.95 15.61 -6.67
CA SER A 60 7.40 15.04 -7.95
C SER A 60 8.87 14.66 -7.86
N VAL A 61 9.37 13.91 -8.84
CA VAL A 61 10.82 13.60 -8.89
C VAL A 61 11.67 14.85 -9.06
N VAL A 62 11.14 15.88 -9.73
CA VAL A 62 11.81 17.17 -9.88
C VAL A 62 12.14 17.75 -8.51
N ASN A 63 11.22 17.68 -7.54
CA ASN A 63 11.48 18.19 -6.20
C ASN A 63 12.66 17.48 -5.51
N ILE A 64 12.83 16.17 -5.75
CA ILE A 64 13.97 15.41 -5.21
C ILE A 64 15.28 15.84 -5.88
N ILE A 65 15.24 15.97 -7.21
CA ILE A 65 16.39 16.43 -8.00
C ILE A 65 16.80 17.83 -7.55
N THR A 66 15.85 18.74 -7.35
CA THR A 66 16.10 20.12 -6.89
C THR A 66 16.69 20.16 -5.48
N VAL A 67 16.22 19.31 -4.55
CA VAL A 67 16.84 19.18 -3.21
C VAL A 67 18.29 18.73 -3.35
N PHE A 68 18.53 17.68 -4.14
CA PHE A 68 19.86 17.10 -4.31
C PHE A 68 20.81 18.06 -5.02
N SER A 69 20.36 18.74 -6.08
CA SER A 69 21.16 19.73 -6.80
C SER A 69 21.50 20.92 -5.90
N SER A 70 20.54 21.43 -5.12
CA SER A 70 20.74 22.52 -4.16
C SER A 70 21.74 22.16 -3.06
N LEU A 71 21.76 20.91 -2.60
CA LEU A 71 22.79 20.41 -1.67
C LEU A 71 24.20 20.42 -2.29
N VAL A 72 24.31 20.13 -3.59
CA VAL A 72 25.60 20.06 -4.30
C VAL A 72 26.09 21.45 -4.74
N SER A 73 25.20 22.35 -5.18
CA SER A 73 25.54 23.64 -5.78
C SER A 73 25.55 24.83 -4.81
N GLY A 74 25.27 24.62 -3.53
CA GLY A 74 25.17 25.67 -2.51
C GLY A 74 23.73 25.86 -2.04
N PHE A 75 23.51 25.62 -0.75
CA PHE A 75 22.18 25.47 -0.17
C PHE A 75 21.51 26.82 0.11
N SER A 76 20.54 27.21 -0.73
CA SER A 76 19.70 28.39 -0.50
C SER A 76 18.29 27.97 -0.05
N TRP A 77 17.98 28.13 1.24
CA TRP A 77 16.67 27.86 1.84
C TRP A 77 15.51 28.62 1.16
N THR A 78 15.81 29.72 0.48
CA THR A 78 14.84 30.65 -0.08
C THR A 78 13.86 29.98 -1.05
N TYR A 79 14.31 29.06 -1.91
CA TYR A 79 13.42 28.37 -2.86
C TYR A 79 12.41 27.44 -2.17
N PHE A 80 12.79 26.80 -1.06
CA PHE A 80 11.88 25.92 -0.31
C PHE A 80 10.83 26.70 0.47
N LEU A 81 11.18 27.86 1.02
CA LEU A 81 10.24 28.69 1.79
C LEU A 81 9.21 29.41 0.90
N MET A 82 9.45 29.49 -0.42
CA MET A 82 8.50 30.09 -1.36
C MET A 82 7.29 29.19 -1.65
N GLU A 83 7.43 27.87 -1.48
CA GLU A 83 6.34 26.90 -1.64
C GLU A 83 5.96 26.25 -0.30
N PRO A 84 5.17 26.94 0.55
CA PRO A 84 4.84 26.49 1.91
C PRO A 84 4.29 25.07 2.00
N LEU A 85 3.44 24.69 1.03
CA LEU A 85 2.78 23.38 1.03
C LEU A 85 3.78 22.26 0.77
N ILE A 86 4.71 22.47 -0.17
CA ILE A 86 5.74 21.48 -0.51
C ILE A 86 6.71 21.31 0.65
N PHE A 87 7.05 22.40 1.34
CA PHE A 87 7.88 22.36 2.54
C PHE A 87 7.22 21.54 3.66
N ILE A 88 5.96 21.81 4.00
CA ILE A 88 5.21 21.05 5.01
C ILE A 88 5.07 19.58 4.61
N LEU A 89 4.76 19.31 3.33
CA LEU A 89 4.66 17.95 2.82
C LEU A 89 5.99 17.21 2.94
N TRP A 90 7.12 17.80 2.53
CA TRP A 90 8.44 17.19 2.69
C TRP A 90 8.78 16.88 4.13
N GLY A 91 8.54 17.83 5.06
CA GLY A 91 8.71 17.59 6.49
C GLY A 91 7.87 16.42 6.98
N SER A 92 6.61 16.36 6.56
CA SER A 92 5.70 15.25 6.89
C SER A 92 6.17 13.91 6.30
N VAL A 93 6.72 13.92 5.07
CA VAL A 93 7.24 12.73 4.39
C VAL A 93 8.45 12.20 5.14
N ILE A 94 9.41 13.05 5.52
CA ILE A 94 10.60 12.66 6.28
C ILE A 94 10.20 12.01 7.62
N ILE A 95 9.30 12.63 8.37
CA ILE A 95 8.78 12.07 9.62
C ILE A 95 8.08 10.73 9.33
N SER A 96 7.23 10.67 8.31
CA SER A 96 6.48 9.46 7.99
C SER A 96 7.37 8.30 7.53
N LEU A 97 8.46 8.57 6.80
CA LEU A 97 9.44 7.58 6.37
C LEU A 97 10.10 6.91 7.58
N LEU A 98 10.38 7.68 8.63
CA LEU A 98 11.02 7.18 9.83
C LEU A 98 10.12 6.23 10.65
N PHE A 99 8.83 6.57 10.76
CA PHE A 99 7.89 5.82 11.61
C PHE A 99 7.09 4.73 10.85
N TRP A 100 6.61 5.02 9.64
CA TRP A 100 5.71 4.14 8.86
C TRP A 100 6.27 3.76 7.48
N GLY A 101 7.41 4.31 7.09
CA GLY A 101 7.96 4.18 5.73
C GLY A 101 7.18 5.03 4.71
N ARG A 102 7.40 4.77 3.42
CA ARG A 102 6.81 5.58 2.34
C ARG A 102 5.30 5.44 2.18
N GLY A 103 4.71 4.43 2.81
CA GLY A 103 3.31 4.07 2.64
C GLY A 103 2.34 5.11 3.17
N ALA A 104 2.75 5.89 4.19
CA ALA A 104 1.99 7.04 4.68
C ALA A 104 1.69 8.05 3.56
N TYR A 105 2.73 8.44 2.80
CA TYR A 105 2.57 9.37 1.70
C TYR A 105 1.92 8.72 0.48
N CYS A 106 2.53 7.67 -0.09
CA CYS A 106 2.09 7.07 -1.34
C CYS A 106 0.67 6.45 -1.25
N GLY A 107 0.30 5.98 -0.05
CA GLY A 107 -0.96 5.29 0.19
C GLY A 107 -2.12 6.20 0.60
N TRP A 108 -1.85 7.36 1.21
CA TRP A 108 -2.88 8.23 1.78
C TRP A 108 -2.80 9.68 1.28
N LEU A 109 -1.64 10.33 1.36
CA LEU A 109 -1.48 11.77 1.04
C LEU A 109 -1.24 12.07 -0.45
N CYS A 110 -0.81 11.08 -1.25
CA CYS A 110 -0.54 11.29 -2.67
C CYS A 110 -1.87 11.40 -3.45
N PRO A 111 -2.17 12.56 -4.07
CA PRO A 111 -3.44 12.76 -4.78
C PRO A 111 -3.59 11.83 -5.99
N PHE A 112 -2.51 11.53 -6.71
CA PHE A 112 -2.56 10.58 -7.82
C PHE A 112 -2.74 9.13 -7.38
N GLY A 113 -2.11 8.75 -6.27
CA GLY A 113 -2.37 7.44 -5.67
C GLY A 113 -3.83 7.29 -5.26
N ALA A 114 -4.41 8.36 -4.69
CA ALA A 114 -5.84 8.44 -4.38
C ALA A 114 -6.71 8.31 -5.63
N LEU A 115 -6.38 9.05 -6.70
CA LEU A 115 -7.07 8.96 -8.00
C LEU A 115 -7.11 7.52 -8.51
N GLN A 116 -5.96 6.83 -8.56
CA GLN A 116 -5.89 5.47 -9.08
C GLN A 116 -6.70 4.47 -8.24
N GLU A 117 -6.68 4.62 -6.92
CA GLU A 117 -7.47 3.74 -6.05
C GLU A 117 -8.98 4.03 -6.17
N LEU A 118 -9.39 5.30 -6.26
CA LEU A 118 -10.80 5.66 -6.46
C LEU A 118 -11.32 5.20 -7.82
N ILE A 119 -10.54 5.36 -8.90
CA ILE A 119 -10.87 4.83 -10.24
C ILE A 119 -11.04 3.32 -10.18
N ASN A 120 -10.10 2.61 -9.54
CA ASN A 120 -10.17 1.16 -9.44
C ASN A 120 -11.39 0.70 -8.61
N LYS A 121 -11.70 1.36 -7.50
CA LYS A 121 -12.92 1.08 -6.72
C LYS A 121 -14.20 1.34 -7.52
N ALA A 122 -14.24 2.42 -8.30
CA ALA A 122 -15.36 2.69 -9.21
C ALA A 122 -15.47 1.59 -10.28
N ALA A 123 -14.35 1.12 -10.84
CA ALA A 123 -14.32 0.01 -11.79
C ALA A 123 -14.82 -1.31 -11.17
N GLN A 124 -14.43 -1.61 -9.92
CA GLN A 124 -14.94 -2.76 -9.18
C GLN A 124 -16.46 -2.65 -8.91
N ALA A 125 -16.96 -1.46 -8.61
CA ALA A 125 -18.40 -1.21 -8.46
C ALA A 125 -19.17 -1.44 -9.77
N LEU A 126 -18.54 -1.12 -10.91
CA LEU A 126 -19.04 -1.43 -12.26
C LEU A 126 -18.78 -2.90 -12.68
N ARG A 127 -18.33 -3.76 -11.76
CA ARG A 127 -18.04 -5.19 -11.97
C ARG A 127 -16.97 -5.48 -13.02
N VAL A 128 -16.03 -4.56 -13.23
CA VAL A 128 -14.87 -4.81 -14.09
C VAL A 128 -13.95 -5.86 -13.44
N LYS A 129 -13.62 -6.92 -14.19
CA LYS A 129 -12.75 -8.01 -13.72
C LYS A 129 -11.36 -7.46 -13.38
N GLN A 130 -10.97 -7.64 -12.13
CA GLN A 130 -9.63 -7.30 -11.65
C GLN A 130 -8.63 -8.38 -12.04
N VAL A 131 -7.46 -7.97 -12.50
CA VAL A 131 -6.38 -8.86 -12.95
C VAL A 131 -5.32 -8.93 -11.85
N VAL A 132 -5.10 -10.13 -11.32
CA VAL A 132 -4.00 -10.41 -10.41
C VAL A 132 -2.84 -10.99 -11.20
N LEU A 133 -1.69 -10.34 -11.16
CA LEU A 133 -0.48 -10.80 -11.84
C LEU A 133 0.20 -11.92 -11.02
N PRO A 134 0.79 -12.93 -11.68
CA PRO A 134 1.55 -13.96 -11.00
C PRO A 134 2.79 -13.36 -10.31
N TRP A 135 3.18 -13.91 -9.16
CA TRP A 135 4.20 -13.34 -8.28
C TRP A 135 5.53 -13.04 -8.99
N GLY A 136 6.07 -13.98 -9.77
CA GLY A 136 7.36 -13.78 -10.44
C GLY A 136 7.36 -12.66 -11.49
N VAL A 137 6.22 -12.36 -12.10
CA VAL A 137 6.07 -11.21 -13.02
C VAL A 137 5.98 -9.93 -12.19
N HIS A 138 5.12 -9.95 -11.16
CA HIS A 138 4.92 -8.82 -10.24
C HIS A 138 6.23 -8.32 -9.63
N GLU A 139 7.07 -9.23 -9.12
CA GLU A 139 8.35 -8.90 -8.49
C GLU A 139 9.34 -8.26 -9.47
N ARG A 140 9.42 -8.75 -10.71
CA ARG A 140 10.29 -8.18 -11.75
C ARG A 140 9.81 -6.81 -12.21
N LEU A 141 8.50 -6.62 -12.33
CA LEU A 141 7.92 -5.33 -12.72
C LEU A 141 8.18 -4.23 -11.69
N TRP A 142 8.44 -4.55 -10.41
CA TRP A 142 8.88 -3.54 -9.44
C TRP A 142 10.24 -2.92 -9.82
N ALA A 143 11.14 -3.67 -10.45
CA ALA A 143 12.44 -3.15 -10.86
C ALA A 143 12.31 -1.99 -11.86
N VAL A 144 11.25 -1.98 -12.67
CA VAL A 144 11.04 -0.98 -13.74
C VAL A 144 11.03 0.44 -13.19
N LYS A 145 10.29 0.74 -12.11
CA LYS A 145 10.29 2.09 -11.50
C LYS A 145 11.65 2.50 -10.96
N TYR A 146 12.46 1.56 -10.46
CA TYR A 146 13.82 1.86 -9.98
C TYR A 146 14.76 2.16 -11.15
N VAL A 147 14.62 1.45 -12.26
CA VAL A 147 15.36 1.74 -13.50
C VAL A 147 14.99 3.12 -14.03
N ILE A 148 13.70 3.44 -14.11
CA ILE A 148 13.23 4.78 -14.54
C ILE A 148 13.79 5.86 -13.64
N PHE A 149 13.73 5.67 -12.31
CA PHE A 149 14.29 6.62 -11.35
C PHE A 149 15.81 6.80 -11.55
N LEU A 150 16.57 5.72 -11.71
CA LEU A 150 18.02 5.78 -11.90
C LEU A 150 18.40 6.46 -13.22
N LEU A 151 17.64 6.22 -14.29
CA LEU A 151 17.83 6.92 -15.57
C LEU A 151 17.55 8.43 -15.44
N LEU A 152 16.43 8.80 -14.83
CA LEU A 152 16.09 10.21 -14.59
C LEU A 152 17.14 10.90 -13.71
N PHE A 153 17.58 10.23 -12.66
CA PHE A 153 18.65 10.73 -11.79
C PHE A 153 19.96 10.91 -12.56
N GLY A 154 20.36 9.93 -13.38
CA GLY A 154 21.56 10.01 -14.22
C GLY A 154 21.52 11.18 -15.21
N VAL A 155 20.39 11.39 -15.89
CA VAL A 155 20.20 12.53 -16.81
C VAL A 155 20.26 13.86 -16.06
N SER A 156 19.71 13.91 -14.84
CA SER A 156 19.71 15.13 -14.02
C SER A 156 21.10 15.62 -13.61
N LEU A 157 22.07 14.71 -13.50
CA LEU A 157 23.47 15.06 -13.23
C LEU A 157 24.16 15.70 -14.43
N HIS A 158 23.70 15.42 -15.65
CA HIS A 158 24.26 15.99 -16.87
C HIS A 158 23.62 17.34 -17.23
N SER A 159 22.30 17.46 -17.05
CA SER A 159 21.58 18.72 -17.30
C SER A 159 20.21 18.74 -16.63
N LEU A 160 19.94 19.79 -15.86
CA LEU A 160 18.64 20.01 -15.22
C LEU A 160 17.53 20.22 -16.26
N ALA A 161 17.81 20.90 -17.38
CA ALA A 161 16.82 21.15 -18.43
C ALA A 161 16.33 19.86 -19.09
N TRP A 162 17.24 18.90 -19.33
CA TRP A 162 16.87 17.58 -19.84
C TRP A 162 16.08 16.77 -18.80
N ALA A 163 16.45 16.86 -17.51
CA ALA A 163 15.69 16.19 -16.47
C ALA A 163 14.26 16.72 -16.33
N GLU A 164 14.04 18.03 -16.48
CA GLU A 164 12.69 18.60 -16.50
C GLU A 164 11.86 18.11 -17.69
N TYR A 165 12.49 17.97 -18.86
CA TYR A 165 11.84 17.43 -20.06
C TYR A 165 11.49 15.94 -19.90
N PHE A 166 12.40 15.11 -19.38
CA PHE A 166 12.13 13.69 -19.14
C PHE A 166 11.25 13.45 -17.91
N ALA A 167 11.17 14.39 -16.96
CA ALA A 167 10.22 14.33 -15.86
C ALA A 167 8.76 14.47 -16.33
N GLU A 168 8.51 14.84 -17.59
CA GLU A 168 7.16 14.76 -18.19
C GLU A 168 6.62 13.33 -18.31
N VAL A 169 7.46 12.31 -18.09
CA VAL A 169 7.04 10.91 -17.89
C VAL A 169 6.06 10.80 -16.72
N GLU A 170 6.07 11.74 -15.77
CA GLU A 170 5.09 11.84 -14.70
C GLU A 170 3.76 12.41 -15.23
N PRO A 171 2.69 11.59 -15.43
CA PRO A 171 1.42 12.05 -16.00
C PRO A 171 0.68 13.02 -15.07
N PHE A 172 1.20 13.24 -13.87
CA PHE A 172 0.62 14.05 -12.82
C PHE A 172 0.42 15.51 -13.22
N LYS A 173 1.40 16.14 -13.90
CA LYS A 173 1.26 17.52 -14.37
C LYS A 173 0.10 17.64 -15.36
N THR A 174 -0.05 16.67 -16.25
CA THR A 174 -1.14 16.65 -17.24
C THR A 174 -2.50 16.35 -16.61
N VAL A 175 -2.56 15.43 -15.63
CA VAL A 175 -3.81 14.90 -15.08
C VAL A 175 -4.36 15.75 -13.95
N ILE A 176 -3.51 16.20 -13.03
CA ILE A 176 -3.92 16.92 -11.82
C ILE A 176 -3.78 18.43 -12.01
N ILE A 177 -2.61 18.90 -12.45
CA ILE A 177 -2.32 20.34 -12.54
C ILE A 177 -3.01 20.97 -13.75
N LEU A 178 -2.84 20.37 -14.92
CA LEU A 178 -3.39 20.87 -16.18
C LEU A 178 -4.80 20.34 -16.48
N LYS A 179 -5.34 19.42 -15.67
CA LYS A 179 -6.71 18.89 -15.80
C LYS A 179 -7.07 18.45 -17.23
N PHE A 180 -6.13 17.79 -17.90
CA PHE A 180 -6.21 17.37 -19.32
C PHE A 180 -6.30 18.50 -20.36
N MET A 181 -6.09 19.76 -19.96
CA MET A 181 -5.95 20.90 -20.87
C MET A 181 -4.51 21.01 -21.38
N ARG A 182 -4.02 19.98 -22.08
CA ARG A 182 -2.71 19.94 -22.74
C ARG A 182 -2.87 19.38 -24.16
N GLU A 183 -1.85 19.54 -24.99
CA GLU A 183 -1.81 18.97 -26.33
C GLU A 183 -2.14 17.46 -26.30
N TRP A 184 -2.88 17.02 -27.33
CA TRP A 184 -3.42 15.66 -27.43
C TRP A 184 -2.41 14.52 -27.19
N PRO A 185 -1.14 14.59 -27.63
CA PRO A 185 -0.17 13.54 -27.36
C PRO A 185 0.07 13.30 -25.87
N PHE A 186 0.14 14.36 -25.06
CA PHE A 186 0.36 14.24 -23.62
C PHE A 186 -0.86 13.71 -22.88
N VAL A 187 -2.06 14.08 -23.33
CA VAL A 187 -3.33 13.56 -22.79
C VAL A 187 -3.45 12.08 -23.09
N LEU A 188 -3.16 11.66 -24.33
CA LEU A 188 -3.18 10.26 -24.72
C LEU A 188 -2.18 9.43 -23.92
N PHE A 189 -0.96 9.95 -23.74
CA PHE A 189 0.06 9.30 -22.92
C PHE A 189 -0.38 9.14 -21.46
N ALA A 190 -0.93 10.20 -20.86
CA ALA A 190 -1.43 10.14 -19.49
C ALA A 190 -2.57 9.13 -19.33
N LEU A 191 -3.50 9.07 -20.28
CA LEU A 191 -4.57 8.08 -20.30
C LEU A 191 -4.01 6.66 -20.43
N LEU A 192 -3.05 6.43 -21.32
CA LEU A 192 -2.40 5.13 -21.50
C LEU A 192 -1.73 4.61 -20.22
N LEU A 193 -1.21 5.50 -19.38
CA LEU A 193 -0.62 5.15 -18.09
C LEU A 193 -1.66 4.89 -16.98
N ILE A 194 -2.83 5.52 -17.05
CA ILE A 194 -3.89 5.41 -16.02
C ILE A 194 -4.87 4.28 -16.33
N LEU A 195 -5.20 4.03 -17.61
CA LEU A 195 -6.18 3.02 -18.04
C LEU A 195 -5.87 1.61 -17.51
N PRO A 196 -4.61 1.12 -17.49
CA PRO A 196 -4.28 -0.16 -16.86
C PRO A 196 -4.65 -0.22 -15.38
N GLY A 197 -4.72 0.94 -14.70
CA GLY A 197 -5.17 1.11 -13.32
C GLY A 197 -6.60 0.67 -13.05
N ILE A 198 -7.44 0.58 -14.08
CA ILE A 198 -8.83 0.08 -14.01
C ILE A 198 -8.84 -1.43 -13.74
N PHE A 199 -7.90 -2.16 -14.32
CA PHE A 199 -7.78 -3.63 -14.21
C PHE A 199 -6.82 -4.05 -13.10
N ILE A 200 -5.77 -3.27 -12.86
CA ILE A 200 -4.73 -3.53 -11.87
C ILE A 200 -4.68 -2.34 -10.91
N GLU A 201 -5.09 -2.56 -9.67
CA GLU A 201 -5.12 -1.49 -8.67
C GLU A 201 -3.74 -0.82 -8.53
N ARG A 202 -3.73 0.52 -8.66
CA ARG A 202 -2.53 1.39 -8.53
C ARG A 202 -1.36 1.00 -9.46
N PHE A 203 -1.66 0.59 -10.69
CA PHE A 203 -0.66 0.15 -11.69
C PHE A 203 0.56 1.08 -11.82
N TYR A 204 0.34 2.38 -12.06
CA TYR A 204 1.45 3.33 -12.24
C TYR A 204 2.28 3.48 -10.96
N CYS A 205 1.63 3.66 -9.80
CA CYS A 205 2.34 3.79 -8.53
C CYS A 205 3.18 2.56 -8.18
N ARG A 206 2.77 1.38 -8.66
CA ARG A 206 3.42 0.10 -8.39
C ARG A 206 4.63 -0.15 -9.29
N TYR A 207 4.57 0.23 -10.57
CA TYR A 207 5.56 -0.20 -11.58
C TYR A 207 6.31 0.92 -12.29
N LEU A 208 5.77 2.13 -12.35
CA LEU A 208 6.30 3.21 -13.20
C LEU A 208 6.71 4.45 -12.40
N CYS A 209 6.11 4.68 -11.23
CA CYS A 209 6.29 5.91 -10.47
C CYS A 209 7.73 6.09 -9.94
N PRO A 210 8.51 7.05 -10.48
CA PRO A 210 9.91 7.23 -10.09
C PRO A 210 10.03 7.92 -8.72
N LEU A 211 9.07 8.79 -8.34
CA LEU A 211 8.98 9.33 -6.99
C LEU A 211 8.79 8.21 -5.95
N GLY A 212 7.95 7.23 -6.27
CA GLY A 212 7.70 6.07 -5.43
C GLY A 212 8.96 5.22 -5.21
N ALA A 213 9.82 5.11 -6.24
CA ALA A 213 11.12 4.44 -6.15
C ALA A 213 12.10 5.23 -5.27
N ALA A 214 12.17 6.55 -5.45
CA ALA A 214 13.03 7.42 -4.63
C ALA A 214 12.68 7.34 -3.14
N LEU A 215 11.38 7.39 -2.80
CA LEU A 215 10.90 7.25 -1.42
C LEU A 215 11.05 5.81 -0.87
N ALA A 216 11.20 4.80 -1.73
CA ALA A 216 11.37 3.42 -1.32
C ALA A 216 12.78 3.08 -0.81
N ILE A 217 13.81 3.82 -1.25
CA ILE A 217 15.19 3.63 -0.81
C ILE A 217 15.34 3.82 0.71
N PRO A 218 14.91 4.97 1.30
CA PRO A 218 14.99 5.17 2.75
C PRO A 218 13.91 4.40 3.53
N ALA A 219 12.85 3.89 2.87
CA ALA A 219 11.74 3.21 3.55
C ALA A 219 12.16 1.94 4.31
N ARG A 220 13.29 1.30 3.93
CA ARG A 220 13.85 0.16 4.66
C ARG A 220 14.43 0.55 6.02
N LEU A 221 14.84 1.81 6.20
CA LEU A 221 15.43 2.32 7.44
C LEU A 221 14.38 2.69 8.51
N ARG A 222 13.10 2.34 8.30
CA ARG A 222 12.05 2.63 9.28
C ARG A 222 12.38 1.99 10.63
N MET A 223 12.13 2.70 11.72
CA MET A 223 12.45 2.23 13.06
C MET A 223 11.44 1.23 13.62
N PHE A 224 10.18 1.25 13.15
CA PHE A 224 9.09 0.50 13.78
C PHE A 224 8.27 -0.31 12.78
N ASP A 225 8.10 -1.61 13.07
CA ASP A 225 7.20 -2.53 12.37
C ASP A 225 5.85 -2.59 13.08
N TRP A 226 4.99 -1.64 12.75
CA TRP A 226 3.67 -1.46 13.35
C TRP A 226 2.60 -2.48 12.87
N LEU A 227 2.87 -3.22 11.78
CA LEU A 227 1.94 -4.17 11.16
C LEU A 227 2.03 -5.54 11.83
N LYS A 228 1.00 -5.93 12.60
CA LYS A 228 0.97 -7.21 13.32
C LYS A 228 0.72 -8.39 12.39
N ARG A 229 1.35 -9.52 12.69
CA ARG A 229 1.16 -10.80 12.01
C ARG A 229 1.24 -11.96 13.00
N TYR A 230 0.52 -13.03 12.71
CA TYR A 230 0.65 -14.30 13.43
C TYR A 230 1.82 -15.12 12.86
N ARG A 231 2.29 -16.10 13.62
CA ARG A 231 3.36 -17.03 13.20
C ARG A 231 2.95 -17.86 11.98
N ASP A 232 1.68 -18.23 11.88
CA ASP A 232 1.13 -19.03 10.78
C ASP A 232 0.94 -18.23 9.47
N CYS A 233 1.17 -16.91 9.50
CA CYS A 233 1.00 -16.04 8.33
C CYS A 233 2.20 -16.16 7.38
N GLY A 234 2.04 -16.86 6.26
CA GLY A 234 3.09 -17.17 5.29
C GLY A 234 3.22 -18.67 5.10
N GLN A 235 3.04 -19.46 6.17
CA GLN A 235 2.98 -20.92 6.12
C GLN A 235 2.12 -21.41 7.31
N PRO A 236 0.99 -22.11 7.09
CA PRO A 236 0.35 -22.47 5.81
C PRO A 236 -0.60 -21.38 5.26
N CYS A 237 -0.79 -20.25 5.94
CA CYS A 237 -1.80 -19.25 5.55
C CYS A 237 -1.25 -18.20 4.57
N HIS A 238 -1.86 -18.07 3.39
CA HIS A 238 -1.49 -17.07 2.37
C HIS A 238 -2.56 -16.00 2.13
N THR A 239 -3.61 -15.91 2.95
CA THR A 239 -4.76 -15.03 2.73
C THR A 239 -4.38 -13.56 2.58
N CYS A 240 -3.54 -13.03 3.48
CA CYS A 240 -3.11 -11.62 3.41
C CYS A 240 -2.24 -11.34 2.18
N ALA A 241 -1.45 -12.32 1.72
CA ALA A 241 -0.61 -12.17 0.52
C ALA A 241 -1.49 -12.06 -0.73
N ASN A 242 -2.47 -12.96 -0.87
CA ASN A 242 -3.37 -13.01 -2.02
C ASN A 242 -4.32 -11.80 -2.11
N GLN A 243 -4.67 -11.19 -0.97
CA GLN A 243 -5.56 -10.02 -0.91
C GLN A 243 -4.81 -8.69 -0.78
N CYS A 244 -3.47 -8.68 -0.86
CA CYS A 244 -2.71 -7.44 -0.79
C CYS A 244 -2.88 -6.63 -2.09
N ILE A 245 -3.60 -5.50 -2.00
CA ILE A 245 -3.86 -4.61 -3.14
C ILE A 245 -2.60 -4.21 -3.94
N VAL A 246 -1.49 -4.02 -3.24
CA VAL A 246 -0.19 -3.63 -3.82
C VAL A 246 0.79 -4.79 -3.94
N GLY A 247 0.43 -5.99 -3.47
CA GLY A 247 1.26 -7.19 -3.59
C GLY A 247 2.58 -7.10 -2.80
N ALA A 248 2.65 -6.24 -1.79
CA ALA A 248 3.86 -6.03 -1.01
C ALA A 248 4.17 -7.17 -0.02
N ILE A 249 3.31 -8.20 0.05
CA ILE A 249 3.49 -9.34 0.95
C ILE A 249 3.98 -10.53 0.14
N HIS A 250 5.18 -10.96 0.45
CA HIS A 250 5.80 -12.14 -0.14
C HIS A 250 5.04 -13.43 0.23
N PRO A 251 5.10 -14.48 -0.62
CA PRO A 251 4.48 -15.78 -0.34
C PRO A 251 4.90 -16.39 1.00
N GLU A 252 6.16 -16.17 1.40
CA GLU A 252 6.74 -16.63 2.67
C GLU A 252 6.20 -15.88 3.88
N GLY A 253 5.51 -14.76 3.65
CA GLY A 253 4.84 -13.98 4.69
C GLY A 253 5.65 -12.81 5.24
N ASN A 254 6.77 -12.41 4.66
CA ASN A 254 7.39 -11.12 4.96
C ASN A 254 6.66 -9.98 4.22
N ILE A 255 6.54 -8.83 4.88
CA ILE A 255 6.03 -7.59 4.23
C ILE A 255 7.24 -6.81 3.74
N ASN A 256 7.30 -6.52 2.45
CA ASN A 256 8.34 -5.65 1.90
C ASN A 256 8.00 -4.17 2.18
N PRO A 257 8.76 -3.47 3.06
CA PRO A 257 8.47 -2.07 3.40
C PRO A 257 8.67 -1.11 2.22
N ASN A 258 9.52 -1.48 1.25
CA ASN A 258 9.79 -0.70 0.05
C ASN A 258 8.61 -0.72 -0.91
N GLU A 259 7.69 -1.68 -0.76
CA GLU A 259 6.51 -1.85 -1.63
C GLU A 259 5.19 -1.54 -0.92
N CYS A 260 5.17 -1.61 0.40
CA CYS A 260 3.96 -1.42 1.20
C CYS A 260 3.43 0.03 1.16
N HIS A 261 2.14 0.18 0.80
CA HIS A 261 1.43 1.47 0.82
C HIS A 261 0.68 1.73 2.13
N TYR A 262 0.91 0.93 3.18
CA TYR A 262 0.31 1.12 4.50
C TYR A 262 -1.22 1.30 4.48
N CYS A 263 -1.93 0.55 3.63
CA CYS A 263 -3.38 0.67 3.46
C CYS A 263 -4.21 0.04 4.58
N LEU A 264 -3.57 -0.66 5.53
CA LEU A 264 -4.16 -1.39 6.65
C LEU A 264 -5.13 -2.54 6.27
N HIS A 265 -5.22 -2.90 4.98
CA HIS A 265 -6.08 -4.01 4.54
C HIS A 265 -5.69 -5.35 5.19
N CYS A 266 -4.40 -5.65 5.29
CA CYS A 266 -3.91 -6.85 5.96
C CYS A 266 -4.21 -6.84 7.47
N GLN A 267 -4.26 -5.67 8.12
CA GLN A 267 -4.62 -5.56 9.54
C GLN A 267 -6.12 -5.75 9.77
N LYS A 268 -6.96 -5.30 8.82
CA LYS A 268 -8.39 -5.65 8.80
C LYS A 268 -8.56 -7.16 8.76
N LEU A 269 -7.88 -7.84 7.84
CA LEU A 269 -7.94 -9.31 7.72
C LEU A 269 -7.39 -10.01 8.96
N TYR A 270 -6.32 -9.49 9.56
CA TYR A 270 -5.73 -10.03 10.79
C TYR A 270 -6.74 -10.12 11.94
N HIS A 271 -7.62 -9.13 12.08
CA HIS A 271 -8.65 -9.07 13.12
C HIS A 271 -9.99 -9.73 12.73
N ASP A 272 -10.13 -10.21 11.49
CA ASP A 272 -11.38 -10.76 10.96
C ASP A 272 -11.62 -12.19 11.47
N ASP A 273 -12.74 -12.42 12.15
CA ASP A 273 -13.10 -13.70 12.76
C ASP A 273 -13.72 -14.71 11.78
N GLN A 274 -14.00 -14.30 10.54
CA GLN A 274 -14.53 -15.15 9.47
C GLN A 274 -13.47 -15.52 8.44
N ILE A 275 -12.45 -14.69 8.26
CA ILE A 275 -11.41 -14.88 7.23
C ILE A 275 -10.09 -15.40 7.82
N CYS A 276 -9.66 -14.92 8.99
CA CYS A 276 -8.37 -15.30 9.57
C CYS A 276 -8.47 -16.66 10.29
N PRO A 277 -7.69 -17.70 9.88
CA PRO A 277 -7.77 -19.03 10.49
C PRO A 277 -7.54 -19.05 12.01
N VAL A 278 -6.62 -18.21 12.50
CA VAL A 278 -6.31 -18.06 13.93
C VAL A 278 -7.52 -17.51 14.70
N MET A 279 -8.19 -16.51 14.13
CA MET A 279 -9.37 -15.89 14.74
C MET A 279 -10.60 -16.79 14.64
N ILE A 280 -10.79 -17.50 13.52
CA ILE A 280 -11.84 -18.52 13.35
C ILE A 280 -11.71 -19.60 14.43
N THR A 281 -10.49 -20.11 14.64
CA THR A 281 -10.20 -21.13 15.67
C THR A 281 -10.49 -20.59 17.07
N SER A 282 -10.08 -19.34 17.33
CA SER A 282 -10.34 -18.67 18.60
C SER A 282 -11.85 -18.47 18.85
N ARG A 283 -12.62 -18.09 17.83
CA ARG A 283 -14.08 -17.94 17.90
C ARG A 283 -14.76 -19.28 18.18
N LYS A 284 -14.47 -20.31 17.37
CA LYS A 284 -15.01 -21.67 17.57
C LYS A 284 -14.72 -22.21 18.97
N LYS A 285 -13.54 -21.92 19.54
CA LYS A 285 -13.20 -22.31 20.92
C LYS A 285 -14.03 -21.55 21.96
N ARG A 286 -14.33 -20.27 21.74
CA ARG A 286 -15.21 -19.47 22.62
C ARG A 286 -16.66 -19.95 22.54
N GLU A 287 -17.15 -20.24 21.34
CA GLU A 287 -18.50 -20.80 21.12
C GLU A 287 -18.68 -22.16 21.83
N ARG A 288 -17.71 -23.08 21.68
CA ARG A 288 -17.72 -24.37 22.40
C ARG A 288 -17.70 -24.21 23.92
N ARG A 289 -16.93 -23.24 24.46
CA ARG A 289 -16.91 -22.96 25.90
C ARG A 289 -18.23 -22.38 26.39
N ALA A 290 -18.83 -21.47 25.62
CA ALA A 290 -20.12 -20.88 25.96
C ALA A 290 -21.25 -21.92 26.01
N GLN A 291 -21.22 -22.90 25.09
CA GLN A 291 -22.12 -24.06 25.10
C GLN A 291 -21.94 -24.92 26.35
N TRP A 292 -20.71 -25.10 26.84
CA TRP A 292 -20.43 -25.85 28.06
C TRP A 292 -20.85 -25.11 29.34
N SER A 293 -20.74 -23.78 29.38
CA SER A 293 -21.08 -22.96 30.56
C SER A 293 -22.55 -22.53 30.65
N GLY A 294 -23.31 -22.62 29.56
CA GLY A 294 -24.69 -22.11 29.43
C GLY A 294 -25.81 -23.02 29.91
N GLY A 295 -25.52 -24.19 30.48
CA GLY A 295 -26.50 -25.06 31.13
C GLY A 295 -26.99 -26.25 30.29
N ASN A 296 -27.33 -27.31 31.03
CA ASN A 296 -27.84 -28.61 30.63
C ASN A 296 -26.87 -29.58 29.95
N SER A 297 -26.65 -30.67 30.68
CA SER A 297 -26.26 -31.99 30.21
C SER A 297 -27.08 -32.37 28.97
N VAL A 298 -26.55 -32.09 27.79
CA VAL A 298 -26.87 -32.86 26.59
C VAL A 298 -25.72 -33.83 26.42
N SER A 299 -25.98 -35.10 26.73
CA SER A 299 -25.14 -36.23 26.38
C SER A 299 -24.99 -36.24 24.86
N VAL A 300 -23.89 -35.67 24.38
CA VAL A 300 -23.43 -35.93 23.02
C VAL A 300 -22.77 -37.30 23.10
N ASP A 301 -23.45 -38.31 22.56
CA ASP A 301 -22.88 -39.63 22.31
C ASP A 301 -21.59 -39.44 21.51
N LEU A 302 -20.45 -39.66 22.16
CA LEU A 302 -19.22 -39.95 21.46
C LEU A 302 -19.46 -41.22 20.64
N PRO A 303 -19.09 -41.27 19.35
CA PRO A 303 -19.01 -42.54 18.66
C PRO A 303 -18.03 -43.41 19.44
N THR A 304 -18.57 -44.45 20.08
CA THR A 304 -17.81 -45.49 20.74
C THR A 304 -16.90 -46.12 19.70
N ALA A 305 -15.59 -45.91 19.86
CA ALA A 305 -14.59 -46.73 19.23
C ALA A 305 -14.80 -48.16 19.73
N ASN A 306 -15.54 -48.96 18.95
CA ASN A 306 -15.79 -50.35 19.27
C ASN A 306 -14.51 -51.16 19.08
N LYS A 307 -14.31 -52.06 20.03
CA LYS A 307 -13.08 -52.78 20.32
C LYS A 307 -12.78 -53.87 19.27
N SER A 308 -11.48 -54.15 19.17
CA SER A 308 -10.88 -55.49 19.06
C SER A 308 -11.39 -56.44 17.97
N SER A 309 -10.53 -56.69 16.97
CA SER A 309 -10.24 -58.07 16.57
C SER A 309 -8.73 -58.26 16.60
N SER A 310 -8.30 -59.11 17.53
CA SER A 310 -7.04 -59.84 17.45
C SER A 310 -7.07 -60.75 16.23
N THR A 311 -5.88 -61.10 15.71
CA THR A 311 -5.45 -62.48 15.40
C THR A 311 -4.55 -62.54 14.15
N THR A 312 -3.33 -63.03 14.40
CA THR A 312 -2.42 -63.76 13.49
C THR A 312 -1.45 -62.97 12.61
N THR A 313 -0.23 -62.89 13.14
CA THR A 313 1.07 -63.00 12.46
C THR A 313 1.08 -64.08 11.37
N GLN A 314 1.48 -63.71 10.15
CA GLN A 314 2.05 -64.64 9.16
C GLN A 314 3.27 -63.98 8.47
N PRO A 315 4.27 -64.79 8.04
CA PRO A 315 5.64 -64.34 7.82
C PRO A 315 5.92 -63.87 6.39
N VAL A 316 6.97 -63.07 6.26
CA VAL A 316 7.59 -62.60 5.02
C VAL A 316 8.29 -63.77 4.31
N PRO A 317 8.05 -64.04 3.01
CA PRO A 317 8.92 -64.89 2.23
C PRO A 317 10.07 -64.06 1.62
N THR A 318 11.29 -64.48 1.94
CA THR A 318 12.51 -64.23 1.19
C THR A 318 12.63 -65.25 0.06
N ASP A 319 12.90 -64.79 -1.16
CA ASP A 319 13.58 -65.49 -2.27
C ASP A 319 13.99 -64.37 -3.27
N GLY A 320 15.19 -64.26 -3.83
CA GLY A 320 16.30 -65.20 -3.92
C GLY A 320 16.35 -65.88 -5.30
N GLY A 321 17.00 -65.24 -6.28
CA GLY A 321 17.57 -65.91 -7.47
C GLY A 321 16.68 -66.01 -8.72
N ASP A 322 17.02 -65.21 -9.74
CA ASP A 322 17.60 -65.68 -11.02
C ASP A 322 18.24 -64.50 -11.76
#